data_AF-A0A2A5C9G4-F1
#
_entry.id   AF-A0A2A5C9G4-F1
#
_cell.length_a   1.000
_cell.length_b   1.000
_cell.length_c   1.000
_cell.angle_alpha   90.00
_cell.angle_beta   90.00
_cell.angle_gamma   90.00
#
_symmetry.space_group_name_H-M   'P 1'
#
loop_
_entity.id
_entity.type
_entity.pdbx_description
1 polymer ?
#
loop_
_entity_poly.entity_id
_entity_poly.type
_entity_poly.pdbx_seq_one_letter_code
_entity_poly.pdbx_strand_id
1 'polypeptide(L)' 'QLLAETAEDYSSPLQLLAKELQFVDPITQEAMHFISEQVLNG' A
#
# COMPACT_ATOMS: atom_id res chain seq x y z
N GLN A 1 15.30 -0.78 35.87
CA GLN A 1 15.51 0.26 34.83
C GLN A 1 14.57 -0.09 33.70
N LEU A 2 13.53 0.71 33.48
CA LEU A 2 12.65 0.57 32.32
C LEU A 2 13.53 0.83 31.08
N LEU A 3 13.60 -0.14 30.17
CA LEU A 3 14.16 0.10 28.84
C LEU A 3 13.44 1.33 28.30
N ALA A 4 14.21 2.36 27.94
CA ALA A 4 13.67 3.50 27.23
C ALA A 4 12.91 2.93 26.02
N GLU A 5 11.58 3.05 26.06
CA GLU A 5 10.74 2.83 24.89
C GLU A 5 11.32 3.74 23.83
N THR A 6 12.06 3.15 22.88
CA THR A 6 12.43 3.84 21.66
C THR A 6 11.10 4.25 21.06
N ALA A 7 10.73 5.51 21.25
CA ALA A 7 9.55 6.09 20.66
C ALA A 7 9.73 5.94 19.16
N GLU A 8 9.12 4.92 18.59
CA GLU A 8 9.06 4.73 17.15
C GLU A 8 8.38 5.99 16.61
N ASP A 9 9.15 6.82 15.91
CA ASP A 9 8.65 8.08 15.36
C ASP A 9 7.73 7.75 14.18
N TYR A 10 6.43 7.74 14.47
CA TYR A 10 5.35 7.52 13.50
C TYR A 10 4.83 8.83 12.88
N SER A 11 5.49 9.97 13.11
CA SER A 11 5.02 11.26 12.60
C SER A 11 5.01 11.35 11.08
N SER A 12 5.75 10.48 10.40
CA SER A 12 5.82 10.37 8.94
C SER A 12 5.73 8.91 8.51
N PRO A 13 4.53 8.30 8.49
CA PRO A 13 4.38 6.91 8.12
C PRO A 13 4.74 6.70 6.65
N LEU A 14 5.35 5.54 6.34
CA LEU A 14 5.60 5.14 4.98
C LEU A 14 4.27 5.05 4.22
N GLN A 15 4.14 5.87 3.19
CA GLN A 15 2.98 5.82 2.30
C GLN A 15 3.32 4.95 1.09
N LEU A 16 2.45 4.00 0.78
CA LEU A 16 2.60 3.11 -0.38
C LEU A 16 1.36 3.22 -1.25
N LEU A 17 1.55 3.36 -2.56
CA LEU A 17 0.48 3.34 -3.54
C LEU A 17 0.69 2.17 -4.50
N ALA A 18 -0.24 1.22 -4.49
CA ALA A 18 -0.33 0.23 -5.55
C ALA A 18 -0.81 0.94 -6.82
N LYS A 19 0.12 1.24 -7.74
CA LYS A 19 -0.19 1.98 -8.96
C LYS A 19 -0.96 1.13 -9.97
N GLU A 20 -0.77 -0.18 -9.93
CA GLU A 20 -1.33 -1.13 -10.87
C GLU A 20 -1.71 -2.43 -10.13
N LEU A 21 -2.83 -3.03 -10.54
CA LEU A 21 -3.29 -4.31 -10.03
C LEU A 21 -3.77 -5.17 -11.22
N GLN A 22 -3.25 -6.39 -11.30
CA GLN A 22 -3.65 -7.38 -12.29
C GLN A 22 -4.00 -8.70 -11.62
N PHE A 23 -5.11 -9.31 -12.01
CA PHE A 23 -5.52 -10.63 -11.53
C PHE A 23 -6.49 -11.28 -12.52
N VAL A 24 -6.78 -12.56 -12.31
CA VAL A 24 -7.85 -13.28 -13.01
C VAL A 24 -9.06 -13.33 -12.10
N ASP A 25 -10.20 -12.81 -12.55
CA ASP A 25 -11.46 -12.93 -11.81
C ASP A 25 -11.81 -14.42 -11.67
N PRO A 26 -11.93 -14.97 -10.46
CA PRO A 26 -12.14 -16.41 -10.26
C PRO A 26 -13.56 -16.87 -10.62
N ILE A 27 -14.51 -15.95 -10.81
CA ILE A 27 -15.89 -16.27 -11.20
C ILE A 27 -16.02 -16.28 -12.72
N THR A 28 -15.51 -15.26 -13.40
CA THR A 28 -15.63 -15.12 -14.86
C THR A 28 -14.44 -15.66 -15.64
N GLN A 29 -13.32 -15.94 -14.96
CA GLN A 29 -12.02 -16.29 -15.54
C GLN A 29 -11.43 -15.21 -16.46
N GLU A 30 -11.94 -13.98 -16.39
CA GLU A 30 -11.46 -12.86 -17.18
C GLU A 30 -10.21 -12.24 -16.56
N ALA A 31 -9.27 -11.84 -17.41
CA ALA A 31 -8.09 -11.09 -16.98
C ALA A 31 -8.50 -9.64 -16.70
N MET A 32 -8.32 -9.22 -15.44
CA MET A 32 -8.66 -7.89 -14.97
C MET A 32 -7.38 -7.09 -14.75
N HIS A 33 -7.39 -5.83 -15.18
CA HIS A 33 -6.29 -4.91 -15.04
C HIS A 33 -6.79 -3.52 -14.66
N PHE A 34 -6.25 -2.98 -13.56
CA PHE A 34 -6.62 -1.69 -12.99
C PHE A 34 -5.37 -0.84 -12.78
N ILE A 35 -5.48 0.45 -13.11
CA ILE A 35 -4.44 1.46 -12.88
C ILE A 35 -5.03 2.55 -12.00
N SER A 36 -4.32 2.92 -10.94
CA SER A 36 -4.71 4.04 -10.08
C SER A 36 -4.38 5.36 -10.75
N GLU A 37 -5.32 6.29 -10.77
CA GLU A 37 -5.09 7.66 -11.24
C GLU A 37 -4.38 8.53 -10.19
N GLN A 38 -4.31 8.05 -8.94
CA GLN A 38 -3.69 8.79 -7.84
C GLN A 38 -2.17 8.87 -8.00
N VAL A 39 -1.59 9.92 -7.43
CA VAL A 39 -0.14 10.10 -7.31
C VAL A 39 0.20 10.09 -5.83
N LEU A 40 1.22 9.33 -5.46
CA LEU A 40 1.74 9.32 -4.11
C LEU A 40 2.44 10.65 -3.85
N ASN A 41 1.88 11.47 -2.96
CA ASN A 41 2.48 12.72 -2.55
C ASN A 41 3.34 12.43 -1.31
N GLY A 42 4.65 12.58 -1.45
CA GLY A 42 5.64 12.42 -0.38
C GLY A 42 5.84 13.67 0.45
#